data_AF-A0AAC9RLP5-F1
#
_entry.id   AF-A0AAC9RLP5-F1
#
_cell.length_a   1.000
_cell.length_b   1.000
_cell.length_c   1.000
_cell.angle_alpha   90.00
_cell.angle_beta   90.00
_cell.angle_gamma   90.00
#
_symmetry.space_group_name_H-M   'P 1'
#
loop_
_entity.id
_entity.type
_entity.pdbx_description
1 polymer ?
#
loop_
_entity_poly.entity_id
_entity_poly.type
_entity_poly.pdbx_seq_one_letter_code
_entity_poly.pdbx_strand_id
1 'polypeptide(L)'
;MSLNIKICTSKNRYGYVRGEIDHFYWYALVHRDEVDFGINPGNLTAGNGRVSRLCVYKDIPMYNYTKRLIYANYKREWEVFNSSYEEMIRILVEYLDRRYSIRLVK
;
A
#
# COMPACT_ATOMS: atom_id res chain seq x y z
N MET A 1 6.06 -15.73 6.89
CA MET A 1 5.51 -15.16 8.14
C MET A 1 4.14 -14.57 7.84
N SER A 2 3.16 -14.68 8.74
CA SER A 2 1.85 -14.03 8.55
C SER A 2 1.91 -12.60 9.10
N LEU A 3 1.96 -11.59 8.23
CA LEU A 3 1.82 -10.18 8.63
C LEU A 3 0.35 -9.87 8.92
N ASN A 4 0.10 -9.07 9.97
CA ASN A 4 -1.26 -8.70 10.36
C ASN A 4 -1.70 -7.43 9.64
N ILE A 5 -2.45 -7.60 8.53
CA ILE A 5 -3.00 -6.48 7.76
C ILE A 5 -4.42 -6.15 8.23
N LYS A 6 -4.65 -4.89 8.62
CA LYS A 6 -5.96 -4.36 9.01
C LYS A 6 -6.34 -3.18 8.14
N ILE A 7 -7.62 -3.06 7.78
CA ILE A 7 -8.17 -1.90 7.06
C ILE A 7 -8.94 -1.03 8.05
N CYS A 8 -8.55 0.24 8.20
CA CYS A 8 -9.10 1.12 9.24
C CYS A 8 -10.40 1.85 8.83
N THR A 9 -10.74 1.90 7.53
CA THR A 9 -11.96 2.58 7.05
C THR A 9 -12.63 1.83 5.90
N SER A 10 -13.95 1.69 5.96
CA SER A 10 -14.77 1.01 4.94
C SER A 10 -15.35 1.92 3.86
N LYS A 11 -15.33 3.26 4.04
CA LYS A 11 -15.83 4.23 3.05
C LYS A 11 -14.78 4.49 1.97
N ASN A 12 -14.67 3.57 1.02
CA ASN A 12 -13.80 3.65 -0.14
C ASN A 12 -14.39 4.60 -1.20
N ARG A 13 -14.15 5.91 -1.07
CA ARG A 13 -14.37 6.81 -2.21
C ARG A 13 -13.15 6.75 -3.11
N TYR A 14 -13.35 6.46 -4.40
CA TYR A 14 -12.31 6.47 -5.44
C TYR A 14 -11.13 5.51 -5.24
N GLY A 15 -11.33 4.36 -4.56
CA GLY A 15 -10.26 3.37 -4.39
C GLY A 15 -9.19 3.74 -3.36
N TYR A 16 -9.39 4.81 -2.58
CA TYR A 16 -8.52 5.15 -1.47
C TYR A 16 -8.77 4.22 -0.28
N VAL A 17 -7.72 3.57 0.20
CA VAL A 17 -7.75 2.61 1.31
C VAL A 17 -6.62 2.95 2.27
N ARG A 18 -6.85 2.74 3.57
CA ARG A 18 -5.82 2.91 4.59
C ARG A 18 -5.94 1.86 5.67
N GLY A 19 -4.84 1.59 6.34
CA GLY A 19 -4.77 0.50 7.28
C GLY A 19 -3.47 0.45 8.07
N GLU A 20 -3.30 -0.69 8.71
CA GLU A 20 -2.10 -1.06 9.45
C GLU A 20 -1.54 -2.37 8.91
N ILE A 21 -0.23 -2.54 8.97
CA ILE A 21 0.47 -3.81 8.76
C ILE A 21 1.48 -3.97 9.91
N ASP A 22 1.20 -4.92 10.79
CA ASP A 22 1.87 -5.06 12.09
C ASP A 22 1.90 -3.75 12.90
N HIS A 23 3.05 -3.06 12.92
CA HIS A 23 3.27 -1.81 13.65
C HIS A 23 3.39 -0.59 12.72
N PHE A 24 3.14 -0.75 11.43
CA PHE A 24 3.21 0.31 10.42
C PHE A 24 1.82 0.75 10.01
N TYR A 25 1.67 2.05 9.71
CA TYR A 25 0.49 2.58 9.04
C TYR A 25 0.72 2.63 7.54
N TRP A 26 -0.36 2.50 6.77
CA TRP A 26 -0.30 2.64 5.33
C TRP A 26 -1.55 3.28 4.74
N TYR A 27 -1.39 3.87 3.56
CA TYR A 27 -2.49 4.20 2.67
C TYR A 27 -2.15 3.83 1.23
N ALA A 28 -3.17 3.55 0.44
CA ALA A 28 -3.06 3.17 -0.95
C ALA A 28 -4.20 3.75 -1.80
N LEU A 29 -3.92 3.94 -3.10
CA LEU A 29 -4.94 4.19 -4.12
C LEU A 29 -5.01 2.97 -5.04
N VAL A 30 -6.08 2.19 -4.91
CA VAL A 30 -6.26 0.91 -5.56
C VAL A 30 -7.37 1.00 -6.61
N HIS A 31 -7.03 0.65 -7.85
CA HIS A 31 -7.95 0.65 -8.98
C HIS A 31 -8.68 -0.67 -9.10
N ARG A 32 -9.88 -0.63 -9.69
CA ARG A 32 -10.64 -1.84 -10.01
C ARG A 32 -9.94 -2.65 -11.09
N ASP A 33 -9.42 -1.98 -12.10
CA ASP A 33 -8.69 -2.54 -13.23
C ASP A 33 -7.19 -2.24 -13.08
N GLU A 34 -6.32 -3.01 -13.75
CA GLU A 34 -4.89 -2.73 -13.75
C GLU A 34 -4.63 -1.43 -14.52
N VAL A 35 -3.67 -0.65 -14.04
CA VAL A 35 -3.20 0.56 -14.69
C VAL A 35 -1.72 0.38 -15.05
N ASP A 36 -1.27 1.09 -16.09
CA ASP A 36 0.10 1.06 -16.63
C ASP A 36 1.14 1.78 -15.74
N PHE A 37 0.67 2.50 -14.73
CA PHE A 37 1.47 3.18 -13.71
C PHE A 37 1.25 2.62 -12.29
N GLY A 38 0.78 1.38 -12.19
CA GLY A 38 0.59 0.68 -10.92
C GLY A 38 1.85 -0.03 -10.45
N ILE A 39 1.83 -0.49 -9.19
CA ILE A 39 2.87 -1.37 -8.66
C ILE A 39 2.58 -2.79 -9.15
N ASN A 40 3.50 -3.38 -9.91
CA ASN A 40 3.41 -4.78 -10.30
C ASN A 40 3.59 -5.66 -9.03
N PRO A 41 2.61 -6.51 -8.67
CA PRO A 41 2.66 -7.29 -7.44
C PRO A 41 3.76 -8.36 -7.43
N GLY A 42 4.23 -8.81 -8.60
CA GLY A 42 5.24 -9.87 -8.72
C GLY A 42 6.67 -9.41 -8.51
N ASN A 43 6.98 -8.14 -8.78
CA ASN A 43 8.35 -7.61 -8.74
C ASN A 43 8.47 -6.20 -8.14
N LEU A 44 7.37 -5.60 -7.70
CA LEU A 44 7.27 -4.25 -7.15
C LEU A 44 7.69 -3.12 -8.08
N THR A 45 7.96 -3.34 -9.37
CA THR A 45 8.29 -2.26 -10.30
C THR A 45 7.05 -1.49 -10.71
N ALA A 46 7.24 -0.27 -11.22
CA ALA A 46 6.15 0.44 -11.89
C ALA A 46 5.71 -0.31 -13.16
N GLY A 47 4.42 -0.28 -13.46
CA GLY A 47 3.84 -0.95 -14.61
C GLY A 47 2.43 -1.49 -14.32
N ASN A 48 2.17 -2.71 -14.79
CA ASN A 48 0.85 -3.33 -14.71
C ASN A 48 0.51 -3.74 -13.27
N GLY A 49 -0.31 -2.93 -12.61
CA GLY A 49 -0.80 -3.22 -11.27
C GLY A 49 -1.98 -2.35 -10.87
N ARG A 50 -2.70 -2.74 -9.82
CA ARG A 50 -3.88 -2.00 -9.33
C ARG A 50 -3.52 -0.90 -8.33
N VAL A 51 -2.41 -1.03 -7.63
CA VAL A 51 -1.97 -0.07 -6.61
C VAL A 51 -1.19 1.06 -7.28
N SER A 52 -1.83 2.20 -7.53
CA SER A 52 -1.20 3.36 -8.19
C SER A 52 -0.51 4.34 -7.24
N ARG A 53 -0.84 4.23 -5.94
CA ARG A 53 -0.18 4.96 -4.86
C ARG A 53 -0.07 4.03 -3.66
N LEU A 54 1.06 4.07 -2.97
CA LEU A 54 1.26 3.38 -1.71
C LEU A 54 2.18 4.21 -0.84
N CYS A 55 1.84 4.38 0.43
CA CYS A 55 2.75 4.94 1.42
C CYS A 55 2.70 4.10 2.68
N VAL A 56 3.87 3.73 3.20
CA VAL A 56 4.04 3.00 4.45
C VAL A 56 4.89 3.85 5.39
N TYR A 57 4.38 4.09 6.59
CA TYR A 57 4.97 5.04 7.51
C TYR A 57 4.76 4.68 8.98
N LYS A 58 5.55 5.32 9.85
CA LYS A 58 5.30 5.41 11.29
C LYS A 58 5.25 6.86 11.71
N ASP A 59 4.35 7.17 12.63
CA ASP A 59 4.25 8.47 13.27
C ASP A 59 4.91 8.40 14.64
N ILE A 60 5.93 9.24 14.86
CA ILE A 60 6.64 9.35 16.13
C ILE A 60 6.18 10.64 16.81
N PRO A 61 5.53 10.56 17.97
CA PRO A 61 5.17 11.75 18.74
C PRO A 61 6.45 12.42 19.24
N MET A 62 6.61 13.71 18.95
CA MET A 62 7.63 14.58 19.50
C MET A 62 6.96 15.60 20.43
N TYR A 63 7.76 16.36 21.18
CA TYR A 63 7.24 17.30 22.19
C TYR A 63 6.19 18.29 21.65
N ASN A 64 6.38 18.83 20.44
CA ASN A 64 5.51 19.86 19.83
C ASN A 64 4.88 19.45 18.48
N TYR A 65 5.21 18.28 17.95
CA TYR A 65 4.76 17.85 16.62
C TYR A 65 4.86 16.34 16.46
N THR A 66 4.29 15.80 15.40
CA THR A 66 4.45 14.39 15.03
C THR A 66 5.41 14.27 13.87
N LYS A 67 6.51 13.51 14.05
CA LYS A 67 7.46 13.21 12.97
C LYS A 67 7.00 11.96 12.23
N ARG A 68 6.71 12.06 10.94
CA ARG A 68 6.40 10.91 10.09
C ARG A 68 7.68 10.35 9.46
N LEU A 69 7.96 9.07 9.73
CA LEU A 69 9.00 8.31 9.06
C LEU A 69 8.39 7.51 7.92
N ILE A 70 8.85 7.76 6.69
CA ILE A 70 8.39 7.09 5.48
C ILE A 70 9.35 5.95 5.15
N TYR A 71 8.81 4.74 5.02
CA TYR A 71 9.57 3.52 4.70
C TYR A 71 9.38 3.09 3.25
N ALA A 72 8.22 3.41 2.69
CA ALA A 72 7.90 3.21 1.29
C ALA A 72 6.96 4.33 0.84
N ASN A 73 7.19 4.88 -0.34
CA ASN A 73 6.32 5.86 -0.97
C ASN A 73 6.38 5.69 -2.48
N TYR A 74 5.27 5.27 -3.05
CA TYR A 74 5.05 5.07 -4.46
C TYR A 74 3.99 6.04 -4.98
N LYS A 75 4.31 6.69 -6.09
CA LYS A 75 3.44 7.61 -6.81
C LYS A 75 3.75 7.51 -8.30
N ARG A 76 3.23 6.47 -8.96
CA ARG A 76 3.60 6.03 -10.33
C ARG A 76 5.04 5.52 -10.47
N GLU A 77 5.92 5.91 -9.56
CA GLU A 77 7.26 5.38 -9.35
C GLU A 77 7.61 5.42 -7.85
N TRP A 78 8.66 4.72 -7.43
CA TRP A 78 9.13 4.77 -6.05
C TRP A 78 9.90 6.07 -5.78
N GLU A 79 9.32 6.95 -4.97
CA GLU A 79 10.04 8.10 -4.40
C GLU A 79 10.87 7.66 -3.18
N VAL A 80 10.38 6.66 -2.44
CA VAL A 80 11.09 6.03 -1.30
C VAL A 80 10.83 4.53 -1.36
N PHE A 81 11.89 3.72 -1.30
CA PHE A 81 11.79 2.27 -1.20
C PHE A 81 12.89 1.72 -0.30
N ASN A 82 12.55 1.41 0.95
CA ASN A 82 13.49 0.79 1.87
C ASN A 82 13.48 -0.74 1.67
N SER A 83 14.55 -1.28 1.08
CA SER A 83 14.67 -2.71 0.75
C SER A 83 14.62 -3.63 1.98
N SER A 84 14.96 -3.14 3.17
CA SER A 84 14.78 -3.92 4.42
C SER A 84 13.32 -4.25 4.73
N TYR A 85 12.38 -3.57 4.06
CA TYR A 85 10.93 -3.76 4.20
C TYR A 85 10.28 -4.31 2.93
N GLU A 86 11.07 -4.75 1.95
CA GLU A 86 10.57 -5.21 0.65
C GLU A 86 9.52 -6.32 0.78
N GLU A 87 9.76 -7.34 1.62
CA GLU A 87 8.84 -8.45 1.80
C GLU A 87 7.48 -7.97 2.35
N MET A 88 7.50 -7.07 3.34
CA MET A 88 6.28 -6.47 3.90
C MET A 88 5.52 -5.66 2.85
N ILE A 89 6.23 -4.87 2.04
CA ILE A 89 5.64 -4.09 0.95
C ILE A 89 5.02 -5.01 -0.10
N ARG A 90 5.71 -6.10 -0.47
CA ARG A 90 5.21 -7.12 -1.41
C ARG A 90 3.93 -7.77 -0.91
N ILE A 91 3.93 -8.25 0.33
CA ILE A 91 2.76 -8.88 0.95
C ILE A 91 1.57 -7.89 0.98
N LEU A 92 1.81 -6.61 1.29
CA LEU A 92 0.77 -5.59 1.28
C LEU A 92 0.21 -5.34 -0.13
N VAL A 93 1.07 -5.21 -1.14
CA VAL A 93 0.67 -5.00 -2.54
C VAL A 93 -0.11 -6.20 -3.05
N GLU A 94 0.35 -7.43 -2.81
CA GLU A 94 -0.36 -8.66 -3.17
C GLU A 94 -1.72 -8.77 -2.47
N TYR A 95 -1.79 -8.43 -1.18
CA TYR A 95 -3.05 -8.43 -0.44
C TYR A 95 -4.06 -7.47 -1.05
N LEU A 96 -3.63 -6.25 -1.38
CA LEU A 96 -4.49 -5.24 -2.01
C LEU A 96 -4.90 -5.68 -3.42
N ASP A 97 -3.98 -6.19 -4.23
CA ASP A 97 -4.30 -6.65 -5.58
C ASP A 97 -5.35 -7.78 -5.56
N ARG A 98 -5.15 -8.80 -4.72
CA ARG A 98 -6.11 -9.92 -4.55
C ARG A 98 -7.46 -9.45 -4.03
N ARG A 99 -7.48 -8.54 -3.06
CA ARG A 99 -8.74 -8.06 -2.47
C ARG A 99 -9.61 -7.33 -3.50
N TYR A 100 -8.99 -6.55 -4.38
CA TYR A 100 -9.69 -5.72 -5.36
C TYR A 100 -9.81 -6.39 -6.75
N SER A 101 -9.18 -7.55 -6.96
CA SER A 101 -9.38 -8.39 -8.14
C SER A 101 -10.62 -9.29 -8.06
N ILE A 102 -11.25 -9.43 -6.88
CA ILE A 102 -12.46 -10.23 -6.71
C ILE A 102 -13.59 -9.66 -7.57
N ARG A 103 -13.86 -10.33 -8.69
CA ARG A 103 -15.04 -10.11 -9.52
C ARG A 103 -16.17 -10.94 -8.93
N LEU A 104 -17.27 -10.28 -8.54
CA LEU A 104 -18.55 -10.98 -8.37
C LEU A 104 -18.88 -11.65 -9.70
N VAL A 105 -18.85 -12.98 -9.72
CA VAL A 105 -19.41 -13.77 -10.82
C VAL A 105 -20.92 -13.49 -10.79
N LYS A 106 -21.44 -12.93 -11.90
CA LYS A 106 -22.87 -12.73 -12.11
C LYS A 106 -23.53 -14.03 -12.52
#